data_AF-A0A7S3K2G2-F1
#
_entry.id   AF-A0A7S3K2G2-F1
#
_cell.length_a   1.000
_cell.length_b   1.000
_cell.length_c   1.000
_cell.angle_alpha   90.00
_cell.angle_beta   90.00
_cell.angle_gamma   90.00
#
_symmetry.space_group_name_H-M   'P 1'
#
loop_
_entity.id
_entity.type
_entity.pdbx_description
1 polymer ?
#
loop_
_entity_poly.entity_id
_entity_poly.type
_entity_poly.pdbx_seq_one_letter_code
_entity_poly.pdbx_strand_id
1 'polypeptide(L)'
;KNMKMLLNKSVVLIVVSTGVVAYWFWRRLNRRRNEAEVKDLEYVMATINFGAGTHESNARNAVPTKKKVYNGRSDPERFKLHQHGFQLISTPAMAAAKRNEGEAIYEAEITVSRLFPIAEAIVKHHCPGAIRAIAFDHILRNPQRLKEERAFSAKNKNTVIPPPPPVKAESSGLIKPMNNHRLASEPVVPSEPLSPTPLLLRHPSLKLGRRFRHCYSEEQATHEYYAVLAELGGSPSARLIHDKQMNALYHTKFLQGTLPHAHGDYTARSGRSRARQLLEPFTHDEKTLNYILSHRFAIINLWHAFKTVESQPLAMVTWPSSSPRDVSTSRITFPHRVGETYTVHSSDKQHWVYFDQVTPDEAILLKVYDSLEDDPHLARFCMHSAISPDPSLPSRPRESMEIRVLVLWAPNANSSLKEPFVPPHVRIDLDSHTKGIIEAPTKIENIPPSDHW
;
A
#
# COMPACT_ATOMS: atom_id res chain seq x y z
N LYS A 1 52.58 7.25 41.38
CA LYS A 1 51.78 6.99 40.15
C LYS A 1 50.30 6.62 40.43
N ASN A 2 49.95 5.97 41.54
CA ASN A 2 48.65 5.26 41.66
C ASN A 2 47.39 6.14 41.86
N MET A 3 47.51 7.40 42.30
CA MET A 3 46.34 8.26 42.58
C MET A 3 45.53 8.68 41.33
N LYS A 4 46.17 8.79 40.14
CA LYS A 4 45.48 9.21 38.91
C LYS A 4 44.52 8.15 38.32
N MET A 5 44.58 6.88 38.75
CA MET A 5 43.63 5.85 38.30
C MET A 5 42.28 5.90 39.03
N LEU A 6 42.27 6.30 40.31
CA LEU A 6 41.05 6.30 41.13
C LEU A 6 40.10 7.43 40.72
N LEU A 7 40.60 8.67 40.59
CA LEU A 7 39.81 9.81 40.13
C LEU A 7 39.12 9.54 38.78
N ASN A 8 39.83 8.95 37.82
CA ASN A 8 39.25 8.68 36.49
C ASN A 8 38.12 7.65 36.56
N LYS A 9 38.26 6.59 37.39
CA LYS A 9 37.17 5.63 37.63
C LYS A 9 36.01 6.24 38.40
N SER A 10 36.26 7.06 39.43
CA SER A 10 35.20 7.70 40.21
C SER A 10 34.41 8.73 39.41
N VAL A 11 35.06 9.57 38.59
CA VAL A 11 34.36 10.51 37.70
C VAL A 11 33.55 9.79 36.64
N VAL A 12 34.10 8.73 36.02
CA VAL A 12 33.32 7.89 35.08
C VAL A 12 32.15 7.22 35.78
N LEU A 13 32.31 6.70 37.01
CA LEU A 13 31.21 6.08 37.76
C LEU A 13 30.12 7.11 38.12
N ILE A 14 30.50 8.34 38.47
CA ILE A 14 29.56 9.45 38.73
C ILE A 14 28.82 9.85 37.43
N VAL A 15 29.52 10.05 36.32
CA VAL A 15 28.90 10.38 35.02
C VAL A 15 28.00 9.26 34.50
N VAL A 16 28.41 7.99 34.66
CA VAL A 16 27.58 6.83 34.28
C VAL A 16 26.37 6.70 35.20
N SER A 17 26.50 6.91 36.51
CA SER A 17 25.37 6.83 37.44
C SER A 17 24.40 7.99 37.28
N THR A 18 24.86 9.23 37.10
CA THR A 18 23.97 10.36 36.77
C THR A 18 23.32 10.19 35.39
N GLY A 19 24.05 9.69 34.39
CA GLY A 19 23.51 9.34 33.08
C GLY A 19 22.45 8.23 33.14
N VAL A 20 22.68 7.18 33.92
CA VAL A 20 21.71 6.09 34.16
C VAL A 20 20.49 6.59 34.93
N VAL A 21 20.67 7.43 35.96
CA VAL A 21 19.55 8.02 36.71
C VAL A 21 18.74 8.98 35.83
N ALA A 22 19.39 9.83 35.03
CA ALA A 22 18.74 10.71 34.08
C ALA A 22 17.98 9.93 32.99
N TYR A 23 18.59 8.88 32.43
CA TYR A 23 17.90 7.97 31.51
C TYR A 23 16.71 7.26 32.15
N TRP A 24 16.83 6.81 33.41
CA TRP A 24 15.75 6.14 34.14
C TRP A 24 14.61 7.12 34.46
N PHE A 25 14.92 8.36 34.82
CA PHE A 25 13.95 9.43 35.07
C PHE A 25 13.24 9.85 33.78
N TRP A 26 13.98 10.11 32.70
CA TRP A 26 13.45 10.37 31.36
C TRP A 26 12.54 9.23 30.87
N ARG A 27 12.98 7.97 31.02
CA ARG A 27 12.19 6.78 30.69
C ARG A 27 10.94 6.63 31.56
N ARG A 28 10.98 7.05 32.83
CA ARG A 28 9.83 7.07 33.75
C ARG A 28 8.84 8.19 33.41
N LEU A 29 9.33 9.36 33.00
CA LEU A 29 8.50 10.47 32.50
C LEU A 29 7.82 10.10 31.17
N ASN A 30 8.58 9.58 30.19
CA ASN A 30 8.01 9.13 28.93
C ASN A 30 6.99 8.00 29.13
N ARG A 31 7.28 7.01 30.00
CA ARG A 31 6.29 5.98 30.37
C ARG A 31 4.99 6.62 30.89
N ARG A 32 5.07 7.58 31.82
CA ARG A 32 3.89 8.29 32.34
C ARG A 32 3.17 9.11 31.27
N ARG A 33 3.89 9.75 30.34
CA ARG A 33 3.31 10.50 29.21
C ARG A 33 2.55 9.58 28.25
N ASN A 34 3.08 8.40 27.97
CA ASN A 34 2.40 7.38 27.17
C ASN A 34 1.17 6.83 27.91
N GLU A 35 1.31 6.43 29.18
CA GLU A 35 0.20 5.92 30.00
C GLU A 35 -0.94 6.96 30.17
N ALA A 36 -0.63 8.26 30.04
CA ALA A 36 -1.61 9.33 30.05
C ALA A 36 -2.44 9.45 28.74
N GLU A 37 -1.94 8.98 27.59
CA GLU A 37 -2.62 9.21 26.30
C GLU A 37 -3.93 8.40 26.17
N VAL A 38 -3.93 7.16 26.66
CA VAL A 38 -5.11 6.28 26.74
C VAL A 38 -5.76 6.26 28.12
N LYS A 39 -5.31 7.15 29.03
CA LYS A 39 -5.92 7.30 30.35
C LYS A 39 -7.37 7.77 30.20
N ASP A 40 -8.22 7.24 31.06
CA ASP A 40 -9.66 7.56 31.15
C ASP A 40 -10.47 7.20 29.88
N LEU A 41 -9.89 6.46 28.92
CA LEU A 41 -10.63 5.83 27.84
C LEU A 41 -11.11 4.43 28.24
N GLU A 42 -12.34 4.08 27.84
CA GLU A 42 -12.83 2.71 27.90
C GLU A 42 -12.03 1.80 26.96
N TYR A 43 -12.01 0.49 27.23
CA TYR A 43 -11.33 -0.47 26.37
C TYR A 43 -12.06 -1.82 26.29
N VAL A 44 -11.89 -2.48 25.14
CA VAL A 44 -12.29 -3.87 24.92
C VAL A 44 -11.08 -4.80 25.01
N MET A 45 -11.31 -6.09 25.28
CA MET A 45 -10.27 -7.13 25.26
C MET A 45 -10.27 -7.89 23.93
N ALA A 46 -9.96 -7.17 22.84
CA ALA A 46 -9.95 -7.72 21.48
C ALA A 46 -8.72 -8.62 21.21
N THR A 47 -8.87 -9.55 20.27
CA THR A 47 -7.77 -10.39 19.76
C THR A 47 -7.09 -9.72 18.58
N ILE A 48 -5.75 -9.63 18.62
CA ILE A 48 -4.90 -9.12 17.55
C ILE A 48 -3.89 -10.21 17.16
N ASN A 49 -3.67 -10.44 15.86
CA ASN A 49 -2.74 -11.47 15.40
C ASN A 49 -1.35 -10.88 15.13
N PHE A 50 -0.37 -11.21 15.96
CA PHE A 50 1.02 -10.76 15.82
C PHE A 50 1.89 -11.78 15.06
N GLY A 51 3.10 -11.41 14.66
CA GLY A 51 4.13 -12.34 14.16
C GLY A 51 3.98 -12.87 12.73
N ALA A 52 2.78 -12.79 12.14
CA ALA A 52 2.56 -13.05 10.72
C ALA A 52 2.72 -11.76 9.88
N GLY A 53 3.42 -11.87 8.75
CA GLY A 53 3.45 -10.82 7.74
C GLY A 53 2.14 -10.71 6.95
N THR A 54 2.07 -9.72 6.06
CA THR A 54 0.85 -9.31 5.34
C THR A 54 0.37 -10.25 4.23
N HIS A 55 0.81 -11.52 4.21
CA HIS A 55 0.49 -12.51 3.17
C HIS A 55 0.07 -13.85 3.76
N GLU A 56 -0.90 -14.51 3.14
CA GLU A 56 -1.53 -15.76 3.62
C GLU A 56 -0.50 -16.89 3.82
N SER A 57 0.54 -16.94 2.99
CA SER A 57 1.68 -17.88 3.13
C SER A 57 2.43 -17.79 4.47
N ASN A 58 2.38 -16.64 5.16
CA ASN A 58 2.94 -16.45 6.51
C ASN A 58 1.90 -16.56 7.65
N ALA A 59 0.60 -16.73 7.35
CA ALA A 59 -0.46 -16.74 8.36
C ALA A 59 -0.32 -17.87 9.39
N ARG A 60 0.44 -18.94 9.08
CA ARG A 60 0.78 -20.03 10.03
C ARG A 60 1.63 -19.56 11.22
N ASN A 61 2.32 -18.43 11.10
CA ASN A 61 3.14 -17.82 12.15
C ASN A 61 2.35 -16.77 12.96
N ALA A 62 1.05 -16.63 12.72
CA ALA A 62 0.19 -15.71 13.45
C ALA A 62 0.02 -16.17 14.90
N VAL A 63 0.22 -15.26 15.86
CA VAL A 63 -0.02 -15.49 17.29
C VAL A 63 -1.21 -14.63 17.73
N PRO A 64 -2.43 -15.19 17.80
CA PRO A 64 -3.61 -14.50 18.30
C PRO A 64 -3.43 -14.14 19.77
N THR A 65 -3.37 -12.84 20.08
CA THR A 65 -3.08 -12.33 21.42
C THR A 65 -4.18 -11.37 21.84
N LYS A 66 -4.80 -11.59 23.00
CA LYS A 66 -5.73 -10.63 23.59
C LYS A 66 -4.98 -9.40 24.09
N LYS A 67 -5.41 -8.20 23.68
CA LYS A 67 -4.87 -6.91 24.14
C LYS A 67 -6.01 -6.00 24.57
N LYS A 68 -5.72 -5.02 25.42
CA LYS A 68 -6.59 -3.88 25.61
C LYS A 68 -6.57 -3.06 24.33
N VAL A 69 -7.74 -2.77 23.76
CA VAL A 69 -7.89 -1.81 22.68
C VAL A 69 -8.85 -0.73 23.15
N TYR A 70 -8.32 0.49 23.29
CA TYR A 70 -9.03 1.63 23.85
C TYR A 70 -9.94 2.26 22.79
N ASN A 71 -11.16 2.63 23.18
CA ASN A 71 -12.11 3.28 22.28
C ASN A 71 -11.87 4.80 22.31
N GLY A 72 -11.34 5.34 21.21
CA GLY A 72 -11.13 6.78 21.03
C GLY A 72 -12.42 7.56 20.71
N ARG A 73 -13.58 6.89 20.55
CA ARG A 73 -14.84 7.53 20.15
C ARG A 73 -15.36 8.57 21.16
N SER A 74 -15.04 8.45 22.45
CA SER A 74 -15.42 9.41 23.49
C SER A 74 -14.60 10.71 23.47
N ASP A 75 -13.45 10.72 22.81
CA ASP A 75 -12.55 11.86 22.66
C ASP A 75 -11.86 11.79 21.28
N PRO A 76 -12.64 11.99 20.19
CA PRO A 76 -12.19 11.70 18.83
C PRO A 76 -11.03 12.60 18.39
N GLU A 77 -10.93 13.77 19.00
CA GLU A 77 -9.91 14.77 18.71
C GLU A 77 -8.56 14.53 19.37
N ARG A 78 -8.48 13.69 20.41
CA ARG A 78 -7.24 13.42 21.16
C ARG A 78 -6.08 12.98 20.26
N PHE A 79 -6.38 12.12 19.29
CA PHE A 79 -5.38 11.47 18.46
C PHE A 79 -5.10 12.31 17.21
N LYS A 80 -4.13 13.22 17.30
CA LYS A 80 -3.64 14.01 16.14
C LYS A 80 -2.58 13.24 15.32
N LEU A 81 -2.65 13.35 13.99
CA LEU A 81 -1.86 12.59 13.00
C LEU A 81 -0.35 12.78 13.14
N HIS A 82 0.07 13.99 13.53
CA HIS A 82 1.49 14.31 13.68
C HIS A 82 2.11 13.64 14.91
N GLN A 83 1.38 13.49 16.03
CA GLN A 83 1.91 12.98 17.30
C GLN A 83 1.68 11.47 17.47
N HIS A 84 0.52 10.95 17.06
CA HIS A 84 0.10 9.58 17.37
C HIS A 84 0.21 8.62 16.18
N GLY A 85 0.42 9.14 14.97
CA GLY A 85 0.50 8.37 13.72
C GLY A 85 -0.86 8.14 13.05
N PHE A 86 -1.97 8.45 13.72
CA PHE A 86 -3.31 8.40 13.15
C PHE A 86 -4.19 9.56 13.65
N GLN A 87 -5.30 9.81 12.95
CA GLN A 87 -6.32 10.78 13.33
C GLN A 87 -7.68 10.44 12.72
N LEU A 88 -8.75 10.53 13.50
CA LEU A 88 -10.13 10.53 12.99
C LEU A 88 -10.49 11.93 12.49
N ILE A 89 -11.10 12.01 11.32
CA ILE A 89 -11.46 13.26 10.63
C ILE A 89 -12.87 13.16 10.03
N SER A 90 -13.55 14.29 9.87
CA SER A 90 -14.81 14.34 9.09
C SER A 90 -14.51 14.48 7.60
N THR A 91 -15.20 13.72 6.76
CA THR A 91 -15.00 13.70 5.30
C THR A 91 -16.33 13.62 4.52
N PRO A 92 -17.26 14.58 4.68
CA PRO A 92 -18.54 14.57 3.97
C PRO A 92 -18.38 14.61 2.44
N ALA A 93 -17.26 15.14 1.93
CA ALA A 93 -16.93 15.11 0.50
C ALA A 93 -16.70 13.68 -0.03
N MET A 94 -16.03 12.81 0.74
CA MET A 94 -15.85 11.38 0.37
C MET A 94 -17.19 10.64 0.39
N ALA A 95 -18.02 10.92 1.41
CA ALA A 95 -19.36 10.37 1.51
C ALA A 95 -20.27 10.83 0.36
N ALA A 96 -20.19 12.11 -0.03
CA ALA A 96 -20.89 12.65 -1.19
C ALA A 96 -20.45 11.95 -2.49
N ALA A 97 -19.15 11.72 -2.69
CA ALA A 97 -18.66 10.95 -3.83
C ALA A 97 -19.21 9.51 -3.86
N LYS A 98 -19.23 8.79 -2.72
CA LYS A 98 -19.86 7.45 -2.62
C LYS A 98 -21.36 7.48 -2.88
N ARG A 99 -22.07 8.54 -2.45
CA ARG A 99 -23.51 8.74 -2.71
C ARG A 99 -23.80 9.01 -4.19
N ASN A 100 -22.97 9.83 -4.84
CA ASN A 100 -23.17 10.24 -6.24
C ASN A 100 -22.81 9.14 -7.25
N GLU A 101 -21.65 8.49 -7.10
CA GLU A 101 -21.18 7.45 -8.03
C GLU A 101 -21.74 6.05 -7.70
N GLY A 102 -22.42 5.89 -6.57
CA GLY A 102 -23.09 4.65 -6.18
C GLY A 102 -22.13 3.45 -6.15
N GLU A 103 -22.44 2.40 -6.91
CA GLU A 103 -21.62 1.19 -7.01
C GLU A 103 -20.53 1.26 -8.10
N ALA A 104 -20.56 2.28 -8.98
CA ALA A 104 -19.49 2.56 -9.93
C ALA A 104 -18.20 3.00 -9.21
N ILE A 105 -18.31 3.44 -7.94
CA ILE A 105 -17.16 3.74 -7.07
C ILE A 105 -16.10 2.62 -7.01
N TYR A 106 -16.51 1.36 -7.20
CA TYR A 106 -15.64 0.19 -7.18
C TYR A 106 -14.83 0.00 -8.48
N GLU A 107 -15.14 0.77 -9.52
CA GLU A 107 -14.39 0.78 -10.77
C GLU A 107 -13.16 1.68 -10.60
N ALA A 108 -11.99 1.16 -11.00
CA ALA A 108 -10.72 1.84 -10.77
C ALA A 108 -10.68 3.23 -11.42
N GLU A 109 -11.28 3.39 -12.60
CA GLU A 109 -11.35 4.67 -13.33
C GLU A 109 -12.19 5.72 -12.59
N ILE A 110 -13.30 5.32 -11.96
CA ILE A 110 -14.14 6.20 -11.13
C ILE A 110 -13.41 6.56 -9.84
N THR A 111 -12.80 5.60 -9.14
CA THR A 111 -11.98 5.89 -7.95
C THR A 111 -10.85 6.87 -8.26
N VAL A 112 -10.16 6.71 -9.39
CA VAL A 112 -9.03 7.59 -9.79
C VAL A 112 -9.49 8.96 -10.28
N SER A 113 -10.61 9.06 -10.99
CA SER A 113 -11.12 10.35 -11.51
C SER A 113 -11.95 11.16 -10.49
N ARG A 114 -12.45 10.52 -9.42
CA ARG A 114 -13.32 11.16 -8.41
C ARG A 114 -12.72 11.21 -7.02
N LEU A 115 -12.25 10.08 -6.50
CA LEU A 115 -11.85 9.98 -5.09
C LEU A 115 -10.40 10.38 -4.84
N PHE A 116 -9.50 10.15 -5.80
CA PHE A 116 -8.09 10.53 -5.66
C PHE A 116 -7.90 12.04 -5.44
N PRO A 117 -8.51 12.96 -6.23
CA PRO A 117 -8.40 14.40 -5.97
C PRO A 117 -8.96 14.85 -4.62
N ILE A 118 -10.06 14.23 -4.16
CA ILE A 118 -10.66 14.52 -2.86
C ILE A 118 -9.73 14.05 -1.73
N ALA A 119 -9.15 12.86 -1.84
CA ALA A 119 -8.19 12.32 -0.88
C ALA A 119 -6.88 13.13 -0.83
N GLU A 120 -6.38 13.58 -1.98
CA GLU A 120 -5.22 14.49 -2.06
C GLU A 120 -5.48 15.80 -1.33
N ALA A 121 -6.63 16.44 -1.57
CA ALA A 121 -7.01 17.69 -0.90
C ALA A 121 -7.13 17.51 0.62
N ILE A 122 -7.83 16.46 1.07
CA ILE A 122 -8.02 16.15 2.50
C ILE A 122 -6.68 15.85 3.19
N VAL A 123 -5.83 15.02 2.59
CA VAL A 123 -4.52 14.67 3.17
C VAL A 123 -3.59 15.88 3.18
N LYS A 124 -3.58 16.71 2.12
CA LYS A 124 -2.77 17.93 2.07
C LYS A 124 -3.17 18.93 3.16
N HIS A 125 -4.48 19.13 3.37
CA HIS A 125 -5.00 19.99 4.43
C HIS A 125 -4.52 19.54 5.83
N HIS A 126 -4.58 18.24 6.12
CA HIS A 126 -4.08 17.65 7.38
C HIS A 126 -2.55 17.51 7.46
N CYS A 127 -1.80 18.06 6.49
CA CYS A 127 -0.34 18.05 6.45
C CYS A 127 0.21 19.48 6.30
N PRO A 128 0.24 20.30 7.36
CA PRO A 128 0.68 21.69 7.30
C PRO A 128 2.03 21.89 6.60
N GLY A 129 2.09 22.86 5.70
CA GLY A 129 3.25 23.15 4.84
C GLY A 129 3.47 22.19 3.67
N ALA A 130 2.61 21.17 3.45
CA ALA A 130 2.74 20.29 2.30
C ALA A 130 2.50 21.05 0.99
N ILE A 131 3.45 20.97 0.07
CA ILE A 131 3.43 21.64 -1.22
C ILE A 131 2.55 20.85 -2.20
N ARG A 132 2.66 19.52 -2.16
CA ARG A 132 1.94 18.58 -3.04
C ARG A 132 1.48 17.35 -2.25
N ALA A 133 0.29 16.85 -2.58
CA ALA A 133 -0.19 15.53 -2.19
C ALA A 133 -0.54 14.77 -3.48
N ILE A 134 -0.35 13.45 -3.49
CA ILE A 134 -0.42 12.63 -4.69
C ILE A 134 -0.96 11.24 -4.34
N ALA A 135 -2.21 10.94 -4.69
CA ALA A 135 -2.81 9.62 -4.52
C ALA A 135 -2.24 8.64 -5.55
N PHE A 136 -1.81 7.46 -5.11
CA PHE A 136 -1.02 6.57 -5.97
C PHE A 136 -1.42 5.08 -5.98
N ASP A 137 -2.28 4.66 -5.07
CA ASP A 137 -2.69 3.26 -4.87
C ASP A 137 -3.96 3.24 -4.02
N HIS A 138 -4.77 2.20 -4.15
CA HIS A 138 -5.95 2.02 -3.29
C HIS A 138 -6.24 0.55 -3.00
N ILE A 139 -6.99 0.29 -1.93
CA ILE A 139 -7.55 -1.03 -1.60
C ILE A 139 -9.04 -0.86 -1.32
N LEU A 140 -9.86 -1.64 -2.01
CA LEU A 140 -11.31 -1.72 -1.80
C LEU A 140 -11.63 -2.96 -0.96
N ARG A 141 -12.57 -2.85 -0.03
CA ARG A 141 -12.99 -3.96 0.85
C ARG A 141 -14.51 -4.03 0.90
N ASN A 142 -15.06 -4.98 0.13
CA ASN A 142 -16.49 -5.34 0.14
C ASN A 142 -16.57 -6.88 0.25
N PRO A 143 -16.89 -7.43 1.45
CA PRO A 143 -16.88 -8.87 1.68
C PRO A 143 -17.92 -9.67 0.85
N GLN A 144 -19.04 -9.05 0.48
CA GLN A 144 -20.05 -9.68 -0.37
C GLN A 144 -19.55 -9.80 -1.81
N ARG A 145 -19.11 -8.69 -2.41
CA ARG A 145 -18.58 -8.64 -3.78
C ARG A 145 -17.35 -9.55 -3.94
N LEU A 146 -16.49 -9.62 -2.92
CA LEU A 146 -15.34 -10.54 -2.89
C LEU A 146 -15.78 -12.02 -2.87
N LYS A 147 -16.87 -12.37 -2.18
CA LYS A 147 -17.44 -13.73 -2.18
C LYS A 147 -18.03 -14.08 -3.54
N GLU A 148 -18.72 -13.14 -4.17
CA GLU A 148 -19.35 -13.29 -5.49
C GLU A 148 -18.28 -13.47 -6.59
N GLU A 149 -17.22 -12.66 -6.59
CA GLU A 149 -16.11 -12.80 -7.54
C GLU A 149 -15.27 -14.06 -7.31
N ARG A 150 -15.02 -14.46 -6.05
CA ARG A 150 -14.40 -15.76 -5.76
C ARG A 150 -15.25 -16.93 -6.28
N ALA A 151 -16.58 -16.84 -6.20
CA ALA A 151 -17.49 -17.84 -6.77
C ALA A 151 -17.56 -17.81 -8.31
N PHE A 152 -17.40 -16.64 -8.94
CA PHE A 152 -17.29 -16.49 -10.39
C PHE A 152 -15.97 -17.08 -10.91
N SER A 153 -14.83 -16.66 -10.35
CA SER A 153 -13.50 -17.24 -10.62
C SER A 153 -13.53 -18.77 -10.46
N ALA A 154 -14.07 -19.30 -9.36
CA ALA A 154 -14.15 -20.74 -9.12
C ALA A 154 -14.93 -21.52 -10.21
N LYS A 155 -15.97 -20.93 -10.81
CA LYS A 155 -16.70 -21.54 -11.95
C LYS A 155 -15.91 -21.48 -13.26
N ASN A 156 -15.10 -20.43 -13.44
CA ASN A 156 -14.39 -20.14 -14.70
C ASN A 156 -12.93 -20.64 -14.74
N LYS A 157 -12.39 -21.23 -13.66
CA LYS A 157 -11.01 -21.75 -13.57
C LYS A 157 -10.60 -22.78 -14.64
N ASN A 158 -11.57 -23.46 -15.26
CA ASN A 158 -11.34 -24.41 -16.36
C ASN A 158 -11.58 -23.81 -17.76
N THR A 159 -12.01 -22.55 -17.85
CA THR A 159 -12.36 -21.91 -19.13
C THR A 159 -11.10 -21.44 -19.84
N VAL A 160 -10.62 -22.24 -20.80
CA VAL A 160 -9.45 -21.89 -21.63
C VAL A 160 -9.80 -20.72 -22.54
N ILE A 161 -9.40 -19.51 -22.15
CA ILE A 161 -9.48 -18.32 -22.99
C ILE A 161 -8.42 -18.46 -24.11
N PRO A 162 -8.82 -18.53 -25.39
CA PRO A 162 -7.86 -18.63 -26.48
C PRO A 162 -7.01 -17.36 -26.58
N PRO A 163 -5.75 -17.46 -27.02
CA PRO A 163 -4.91 -16.28 -27.24
C PRO A 163 -5.56 -15.36 -28.29
N PRO A 164 -5.41 -14.03 -28.19
CA PRO A 164 -5.94 -13.11 -29.18
C PRO A 164 -5.34 -13.41 -30.56
N PRO A 165 -6.10 -13.23 -31.66
CA PRO A 165 -5.58 -13.46 -33.00
C PRO A 165 -4.37 -12.55 -33.28
N PRO A 166 -3.37 -13.02 -34.04
CA PRO A 166 -2.19 -12.21 -34.34
C PRO A 166 -2.59 -10.96 -35.11
N VAL A 167 -2.17 -9.79 -34.61
CA VAL A 167 -2.35 -8.51 -35.30
C VAL A 167 -1.62 -8.61 -36.64
N LYS A 168 -2.36 -8.45 -37.74
CA LYS A 168 -1.75 -8.34 -39.07
C LYS A 168 -0.91 -7.06 -39.08
N ALA A 169 0.40 -7.21 -39.30
CA ALA A 169 1.27 -6.05 -39.49
C ALA A 169 0.91 -5.37 -40.81
N GLU A 170 0.25 -4.20 -40.73
CA GLU A 170 0.11 -3.33 -41.90
C GLU A 170 1.49 -2.80 -42.30
N SER A 171 1.80 -2.89 -43.59
CA SER A 171 3.14 -2.70 -44.12
C SER A 171 3.51 -1.23 -44.25
N SER A 172 3.94 -0.60 -43.16
CA SER A 172 4.66 0.67 -43.21
C SER A 172 6.01 0.47 -43.91
N GLY A 173 6.36 1.39 -44.81
CA GLY A 173 7.46 1.20 -45.77
C GLY A 173 8.85 1.15 -45.13
N LEU A 174 9.62 0.11 -45.47
CA LEU A 174 11.02 -0.05 -45.06
C LEU A 174 11.94 0.99 -45.71
N ILE A 175 12.59 1.82 -44.89
CA ILE A 175 13.82 2.51 -45.29
C ILE A 175 14.92 1.43 -45.40
N LYS A 176 15.57 1.33 -46.56
CA LYS A 176 16.61 0.32 -46.83
C LYS A 176 17.95 0.71 -46.18
N PRO A 177 18.59 -0.18 -45.38
CA PRO A 177 20.04 -0.12 -45.16
C PRO A 177 20.80 -0.63 -46.41
N MET A 178 22.06 -0.22 -46.57
CA MET A 178 22.92 -0.63 -47.69
C MET A 178 23.61 -1.98 -47.47
N ASN A 179 23.97 -2.64 -48.58
CA ASN A 179 24.68 -3.93 -48.61
C ASN A 179 26.10 -3.87 -48.04
N ASN A 180 26.62 -5.03 -47.59
CA ASN A 180 27.94 -5.50 -48.04
C ASN A 180 28.20 -7.02 -47.87
N HIS A 181 27.93 -7.77 -48.95
CA HIS A 181 28.72 -8.87 -49.55
C HIS A 181 29.18 -10.17 -48.81
N ARG A 182 29.04 -11.27 -49.59
CA ARG A 182 29.58 -12.66 -49.51
C ARG A 182 28.91 -13.61 -48.48
N LEU A 183 28.45 -14.84 -48.76
CA LEU A 183 28.46 -15.86 -49.86
C LEU A 183 29.20 -17.16 -49.51
N ALA A 184 28.65 -18.28 -50.02
CA ALA A 184 29.02 -19.70 -49.88
C ALA A 184 28.58 -20.40 -48.56
N SER A 185 28.05 -21.62 -48.56
CA SER A 185 27.52 -22.49 -49.66
C SER A 185 26.62 -23.62 -49.09
N GLU A 186 25.72 -24.18 -49.92
CA GLU A 186 24.73 -25.23 -49.58
C GLU A 186 25.25 -26.67 -49.89
N PRO A 187 24.43 -27.74 -50.10
CA PRO A 187 23.18 -28.22 -49.45
C PRO A 187 23.19 -29.74 -49.08
N VAL A 188 22.23 -30.23 -48.28
CA VAL A 188 21.69 -31.62 -48.35
C VAL A 188 20.16 -31.62 -48.08
N VAL A 189 19.41 -32.54 -48.69
CA VAL A 189 17.95 -32.53 -48.97
C VAL A 189 17.42 -33.99 -49.01
N PRO A 190 16.11 -34.35 -48.88
CA PRO A 190 14.91 -33.67 -48.36
C PRO A 190 14.45 -34.35 -47.02
N SER A 191 13.26 -34.88 -46.67
CA SER A 191 11.85 -34.92 -47.18
C SER A 191 10.90 -35.47 -46.09
N GLU A 192 9.78 -34.79 -45.80
CA GLU A 192 8.38 -35.33 -45.70
C GLU A 192 7.38 -34.24 -45.21
N PRO A 193 6.04 -34.41 -45.34
CA PRO A 193 5.11 -33.26 -45.37
C PRO A 193 4.80 -32.63 -44.00
N LEU A 194 4.84 -31.29 -43.96
CA LEU A 194 4.46 -30.50 -42.79
C LEU A 194 2.93 -30.37 -42.66
N SER A 195 2.35 -31.10 -41.71
CA SER A 195 1.04 -30.80 -41.14
C SER A 195 1.06 -29.42 -40.46
N PRO A 196 0.00 -28.57 -40.58
CA PRO A 196 0.01 -27.17 -40.14
C PRO A 196 -0.02 -27.03 -38.61
N THR A 197 1.16 -27.12 -37.97
CA THR A 197 1.36 -26.91 -36.53
C THR A 197 2.03 -25.55 -36.28
N PRO A 198 1.45 -24.64 -35.48
CA PRO A 198 2.01 -23.30 -35.27
C PRO A 198 3.43 -23.29 -34.69
N LEU A 199 4.27 -22.39 -35.21
CA LEU A 199 5.73 -22.30 -34.99
C LEU A 199 6.20 -21.91 -33.56
N LEU A 200 5.29 -21.84 -32.58
CA LEU A 200 5.56 -21.33 -31.22
C LEU A 200 6.10 -22.37 -30.21
N LEU A 201 6.12 -23.66 -30.55
CA LEU A 201 6.46 -24.75 -29.61
C LEU A 201 7.94 -25.19 -29.60
N ARG A 202 8.88 -24.36 -30.10
CA ARG A 202 10.32 -24.70 -30.16
C ARG A 202 11.24 -23.93 -29.21
N HIS A 203 10.74 -23.10 -28.29
CA HIS A 203 11.59 -22.57 -27.22
C HIS A 203 11.79 -23.61 -26.10
N PRO A 204 13.03 -23.93 -25.65
CA PRO A 204 13.28 -24.99 -24.66
C PRO A 204 12.50 -24.85 -23.35
N SER A 205 12.28 -23.60 -22.89
CA SER A 205 11.55 -23.29 -21.65
C SER A 205 10.07 -23.69 -21.68
N LEU A 206 9.46 -23.83 -22.87
CA LEU A 206 8.01 -24.04 -23.01
C LEU A 206 7.56 -25.51 -22.83
N LYS A 207 8.42 -26.40 -22.32
CA LYS A 207 8.05 -27.76 -21.87
C LYS A 207 7.26 -27.79 -20.55
N LEU A 208 6.37 -26.80 -20.35
CA LEU A 208 5.63 -26.55 -19.10
C LEU A 208 4.45 -27.51 -18.85
N GLY A 209 3.99 -28.28 -19.85
CA GLY A 209 2.83 -29.19 -19.79
C GLY A 209 2.89 -30.37 -18.79
N ARG A 210 3.89 -30.38 -17.89
CA ARG A 210 3.94 -31.28 -16.72
C ARG A 210 3.94 -30.55 -15.36
N ARG A 211 4.30 -29.25 -15.26
CA ARG A 211 4.32 -28.51 -13.97
C ARG A 211 2.91 -28.19 -13.46
N PHE A 212 2.05 -27.65 -14.32
CA PHE A 212 0.67 -27.24 -13.99
C PHE A 212 -0.25 -28.34 -13.45
N ARG A 213 0.19 -29.61 -13.41
CA ARG A 213 -0.63 -30.75 -12.96
C ARG A 213 -0.70 -30.89 -11.42
N HIS A 214 0.12 -30.14 -10.67
CA HIS A 214 0.22 -30.24 -9.20
C HIS A 214 0.20 -28.87 -8.49
N CYS A 215 -0.40 -27.84 -9.09
CA CYS A 215 -0.61 -26.54 -8.43
C CYS A 215 -1.84 -26.63 -7.50
N TYR A 216 -1.61 -26.74 -6.18
CA TYR A 216 -2.69 -26.97 -5.20
C TYR A 216 -3.24 -25.69 -4.54
N SER A 217 -2.77 -24.50 -4.93
CA SER A 217 -3.37 -23.23 -4.51
C SER A 217 -3.34 -22.16 -5.60
N GLU A 218 -4.26 -21.20 -5.46
CA GLU A 218 -4.43 -20.06 -6.37
C GLU A 218 -3.20 -19.14 -6.35
N GLU A 219 -2.64 -18.87 -5.17
CA GLU A 219 -1.39 -18.10 -5.00
C GLU A 219 -0.18 -18.79 -5.68
N GLN A 220 -0.12 -20.13 -5.70
CA GLN A 220 0.96 -20.86 -6.39
C GLN A 220 0.88 -20.77 -7.91
N ALA A 221 -0.32 -20.91 -8.49
CA ALA A 221 -0.52 -20.75 -9.93
C ALA A 221 -0.13 -19.32 -10.37
N THR A 222 -0.53 -18.32 -9.59
CA THR A 222 -0.11 -16.93 -9.74
C THR A 222 1.41 -16.76 -9.63
N HIS A 223 2.08 -17.43 -8.68
CA HIS A 223 3.52 -17.31 -8.45
C HIS A 223 4.37 -17.94 -9.57
N GLU A 224 4.06 -19.15 -10.03
CA GLU A 224 4.78 -19.76 -11.17
C GLU A 224 4.54 -18.99 -12.48
N TYR A 225 3.34 -18.44 -12.67
CA TYR A 225 3.04 -17.58 -13.82
C TYR A 225 3.82 -16.26 -13.80
N TYR A 226 3.96 -15.61 -12.64
CA TYR A 226 4.81 -14.42 -12.50
C TYR A 226 6.31 -14.73 -12.67
N ALA A 227 6.78 -15.92 -12.32
CA ALA A 227 8.15 -16.33 -12.63
C ALA A 227 8.40 -16.36 -14.14
N VAL A 228 7.45 -16.87 -14.94
CA VAL A 228 7.51 -16.83 -16.41
C VAL A 228 7.44 -15.39 -16.94
N LEU A 229 6.63 -14.51 -16.34
CA LEU A 229 6.60 -13.09 -16.72
C LEU A 229 7.92 -12.34 -16.42
N ALA A 230 8.64 -12.75 -15.38
CA ALA A 230 9.98 -12.24 -15.07
C ALA A 230 11.04 -12.77 -16.06
N GLU A 231 11.00 -14.05 -16.42
CA GLU A 231 11.85 -14.63 -17.47
C GLU A 231 11.59 -13.99 -18.85
N LEU A 232 10.34 -13.58 -19.14
CA LEU A 232 9.94 -12.90 -20.38
C LEU A 232 10.17 -11.37 -20.36
N GLY A 233 10.94 -10.86 -19.40
CA GLY A 233 11.49 -9.50 -19.45
C GLY A 233 10.45 -8.36 -19.45
N GLY A 234 9.26 -8.57 -18.89
CA GLY A 234 8.27 -7.50 -18.71
C GLY A 234 7.64 -6.94 -20.00
N SER A 235 7.66 -7.70 -21.11
CA SER A 235 7.07 -7.29 -22.39
C SER A 235 5.63 -6.76 -22.26
N PRO A 236 5.24 -5.65 -22.94
CA PRO A 236 3.88 -5.10 -22.88
C PRO A 236 2.79 -6.13 -23.22
N SER A 237 3.06 -7.03 -24.19
CA SER A 237 2.14 -8.11 -24.56
C SER A 237 1.91 -9.09 -23.40
N ALA A 238 2.93 -9.35 -22.59
CA ALA A 238 2.85 -10.27 -21.46
C ALA A 238 2.04 -9.65 -20.30
N ARG A 239 2.18 -8.35 -20.07
CA ARG A 239 1.28 -7.59 -19.17
C ARG A 239 -0.16 -7.57 -19.69
N LEU A 240 -0.38 -7.31 -20.98
CA LEU A 240 -1.72 -7.28 -21.57
C LEU A 240 -2.45 -8.64 -21.48
N ILE A 241 -1.73 -9.75 -21.63
CA ILE A 241 -2.28 -11.10 -21.42
C ILE A 241 -2.65 -11.30 -19.95
N HIS A 242 -1.78 -10.89 -19.02
CA HIS A 242 -2.06 -10.97 -17.58
C HIS A 242 -3.28 -10.11 -17.18
N ASP A 243 -3.34 -8.85 -17.58
CA ASP A 243 -4.48 -7.96 -17.29
C ASP A 243 -5.78 -8.54 -17.87
N LYS A 244 -5.76 -9.13 -19.08
CA LYS A 244 -6.95 -9.81 -19.65
C LYS A 244 -7.34 -11.09 -18.91
N GLN A 245 -6.37 -11.89 -18.45
CA GLN A 245 -6.65 -13.10 -17.66
C GLN A 245 -7.18 -12.78 -16.26
N MET A 246 -6.64 -11.75 -15.60
CA MET A 246 -7.15 -11.27 -14.31
C MET A 246 -8.55 -10.68 -14.46
N ASN A 247 -8.79 -9.79 -15.43
CA ASN A 247 -10.11 -9.21 -15.70
C ASN A 247 -11.20 -10.28 -15.98
N ALA A 248 -10.82 -11.44 -16.50
CA ALA A 248 -11.73 -12.55 -16.80
C ALA A 248 -12.02 -13.48 -15.59
N LEU A 249 -11.28 -13.34 -14.49
CA LEU A 249 -11.48 -14.07 -13.23
C LEU A 249 -12.01 -13.17 -12.11
N TYR A 250 -11.59 -11.90 -12.10
CA TYR A 250 -11.92 -10.87 -11.12
C TYR A 250 -12.12 -9.53 -11.85
N HIS A 251 -13.31 -8.93 -11.70
CA HIS A 251 -13.66 -7.69 -12.40
C HIS A 251 -13.37 -6.45 -11.54
N THR A 252 -13.42 -6.56 -10.21
CA THR A 252 -13.13 -5.43 -9.31
C THR A 252 -11.65 -5.40 -8.95
N LYS A 253 -10.90 -4.50 -9.59
CA LYS A 253 -9.48 -4.31 -9.28
C LYS A 253 -9.30 -3.79 -7.85
N PHE A 254 -8.19 -4.18 -7.23
CA PHE A 254 -7.83 -3.81 -5.86
C PHE A 254 -8.81 -4.26 -4.75
N LEU A 255 -9.79 -5.11 -5.05
CA LEU A 255 -10.71 -5.70 -4.06
C LEU A 255 -10.00 -6.76 -3.20
N GLN A 256 -10.01 -6.57 -1.88
CA GLN A 256 -9.33 -7.44 -0.91
C GLN A 256 -10.18 -7.68 0.34
N GLY A 257 -9.77 -8.67 1.13
CA GLY A 257 -10.32 -8.90 2.47
C GLY A 257 -9.84 -7.88 3.50
N THR A 258 -10.40 -7.96 4.71
CA THR A 258 -9.79 -7.35 5.89
C THR A 258 -8.52 -8.09 6.27
N LEU A 259 -7.44 -7.37 6.63
CA LEU A 259 -6.19 -7.98 7.07
C LEU A 259 -6.12 -7.96 8.62
N PRO A 260 -6.27 -9.11 9.31
CA PRO A 260 -6.33 -9.17 10.78
C PRO A 260 -4.95 -9.39 11.43
N HIS A 261 -3.87 -9.24 10.66
CA HIS A 261 -2.48 -9.32 11.11
C HIS A 261 -1.97 -7.91 11.45
N ALA A 262 -1.23 -7.77 12.55
CA ALA A 262 -0.66 -6.50 12.98
C ALA A 262 0.57 -6.15 12.13
N HIS A 263 0.50 -5.04 11.40
CA HIS A 263 1.50 -4.67 10.39
C HIS A 263 1.67 -3.16 10.26
N GLY A 264 2.66 -2.75 9.46
CA GLY A 264 2.76 -1.41 8.87
C GLY A 264 3.27 -1.47 7.42
N ASP A 265 2.63 -0.72 6.52
CA ASP A 265 2.80 -0.79 5.05
C ASP A 265 4.24 -0.62 4.55
N TYR A 266 5.06 0.13 5.29
CA TYR A 266 6.42 0.50 4.90
C TYR A 266 7.40 0.36 6.05
N THR A 267 8.64 0.05 5.70
CA THR A 267 9.81 0.16 6.57
C THR A 267 10.53 1.48 6.34
N ALA A 268 11.45 1.84 7.24
CA ALA A 268 12.38 2.96 7.05
C ALA A 268 13.06 2.97 5.65
N ARG A 269 13.33 1.78 5.09
CA ARG A 269 13.88 1.60 3.75
C ARG A 269 12.81 1.63 2.64
N SER A 270 11.73 0.85 2.79
CA SER A 270 10.78 0.65 1.68
C SER A 270 9.88 1.87 1.40
N GLY A 271 9.71 2.78 2.37
CA GLY A 271 9.09 4.08 2.13
C GLY A 271 9.95 4.96 1.21
N ARG A 272 11.27 5.06 1.47
CA ARG A 272 12.20 5.80 0.59
C ARG A 272 12.28 5.20 -0.82
N SER A 273 12.27 3.88 -0.95
CA SER A 273 12.28 3.24 -2.27
C SER A 273 10.95 3.36 -3.01
N ARG A 274 9.80 3.26 -2.32
CA ARG A 274 8.48 3.50 -2.92
C ARG A 274 8.32 4.94 -3.38
N ALA A 275 8.74 5.93 -2.59
CA ALA A 275 8.69 7.33 -3.00
C ALA A 275 9.48 7.58 -4.29
N ARG A 276 10.71 7.03 -4.41
CA ARG A 276 11.48 7.11 -5.67
C ARG A 276 10.75 6.46 -6.84
N GLN A 277 10.30 5.21 -6.67
CA GLN A 277 9.56 4.44 -7.71
C GLN A 277 8.24 5.11 -8.15
N LEU A 278 7.65 5.95 -7.30
CA LEU A 278 6.45 6.72 -7.64
C LEU A 278 6.77 7.98 -8.43
N LEU A 279 7.85 8.69 -8.10
CA LEU A 279 8.20 9.98 -8.71
C LEU A 279 9.01 9.85 -10.02
N GLU A 280 9.80 8.80 -10.15
CA GLU A 280 10.68 8.50 -11.30
C GLU A 280 9.96 8.50 -12.68
N PRO A 281 8.71 8.03 -12.84
CA PRO A 281 7.98 8.15 -14.11
C PRO A 281 7.63 9.60 -14.51
N PHE A 282 7.72 10.56 -13.59
CA PHE A 282 7.23 11.93 -13.76
C PHE A 282 8.33 13.00 -13.80
N THR A 283 9.60 12.60 -13.61
CA THR A 283 10.77 13.40 -13.94
C THR A 283 11.90 12.52 -14.45
N HIS A 284 12.53 12.93 -15.55
CA HIS A 284 13.71 12.25 -16.10
C HIS A 284 15.02 12.90 -15.64
N ASP A 285 14.95 13.96 -14.82
CA ASP A 285 16.13 14.55 -14.20
C ASP A 285 16.35 13.96 -12.81
N GLU A 286 17.42 13.19 -12.68
CA GLU A 286 17.85 12.60 -11.41
C GLU A 286 18.18 13.69 -10.35
N LYS A 287 18.64 14.88 -10.75
CA LYS A 287 18.94 15.97 -9.79
C LYS A 287 17.65 16.47 -9.15
N THR A 288 16.63 16.74 -9.96
CA THR A 288 15.26 17.06 -9.50
C THR A 288 14.69 15.97 -8.59
N LEU A 289 14.80 14.70 -8.97
CA LEU A 289 14.30 13.57 -8.17
C LEU A 289 15.00 13.48 -6.82
N ASN A 290 16.32 13.62 -6.79
CA ASN A 290 17.12 13.59 -5.57
C ASN A 290 16.92 14.85 -4.69
N TYR A 291 16.64 16.02 -5.30
CA TYR A 291 16.26 17.24 -4.58
C TYR A 291 14.88 17.12 -3.91
N ILE A 292 13.88 16.56 -4.60
CA ILE A 292 12.55 16.35 -4.00
C ILE A 292 12.65 15.33 -2.84
N LEU A 293 13.43 14.26 -3.02
CA LEU A 293 13.61 13.20 -2.02
C LEU A 293 14.61 13.52 -0.89
N SER A 294 15.34 14.64 -0.95
CA SER A 294 16.14 15.14 0.17
C SER A 294 15.34 16.01 1.14
N HIS A 295 14.17 16.49 0.71
CA HIS A 295 13.20 17.18 1.56
C HIS A 295 12.29 16.17 2.29
N ARG A 296 11.48 16.68 3.23
CA ARG A 296 10.48 15.86 3.91
C ARG A 296 9.42 15.35 2.94
N PHE A 297 9.09 14.07 3.05
CA PHE A 297 7.94 13.43 2.42
C PHE A 297 7.34 12.37 3.34
N ALA A 298 6.04 12.13 3.19
CA ALA A 298 5.29 11.17 3.98
C ALA A 298 4.40 10.30 3.08
N ILE A 299 3.99 9.13 3.58
CA ILE A 299 2.91 8.34 2.98
C ILE A 299 1.80 8.25 4.01
N ILE A 300 0.64 8.79 3.64
CA ILE A 300 -0.58 8.81 4.46
C ILE A 300 -1.63 7.94 3.75
N ASN A 301 -2.20 6.98 4.45
CA ASN A 301 -3.38 6.27 3.99
C ASN A 301 -4.62 7.03 4.50
N LEU A 302 -5.52 7.43 3.60
CA LEU A 302 -6.87 7.85 3.96
C LEU A 302 -7.75 6.58 3.94
N TRP A 303 -8.15 6.11 5.11
CA TRP A 303 -9.07 4.99 5.27
C TRP A 303 -10.48 5.50 5.55
N HIS A 304 -11.42 5.13 4.69
CA HIS A 304 -12.78 5.66 4.69
C HIS A 304 -13.81 4.52 4.67
N ALA A 305 -14.87 4.67 5.46
CA ALA A 305 -15.95 3.71 5.54
C ALA A 305 -17.03 4.04 4.50
N PHE A 306 -17.52 3.06 3.74
CA PHE A 306 -18.68 3.28 2.87
C PHE A 306 -20.01 3.02 3.58
N LYS A 307 -19.98 2.30 4.71
CA LYS A 307 -21.10 2.00 5.61
C LYS A 307 -20.60 2.03 7.06
N THR A 308 -21.46 2.37 8.02
CA THR A 308 -21.08 2.45 9.44
C THR A 308 -20.41 1.16 9.93
N VAL A 309 -19.28 1.30 10.60
CA VAL A 309 -18.37 0.18 10.90
C VAL A 309 -18.78 -0.54 12.18
N GLU A 310 -19.70 -1.49 12.02
CA GLU A 310 -20.19 -2.40 13.07
C GLU A 310 -19.26 -3.59 13.34
N SER A 311 -18.43 -3.96 12.36
CA SER A 311 -17.52 -5.09 12.45
C SER A 311 -16.11 -4.73 11.98
N GLN A 312 -15.13 -5.49 12.45
CA GLN A 312 -13.75 -5.43 11.97
C GLN A 312 -13.08 -4.03 11.99
N PRO A 313 -13.31 -3.12 12.97
CA PRO A 313 -12.71 -1.78 12.97
C PRO A 313 -11.17 -1.83 12.93
N LEU A 314 -10.56 -0.74 12.48
CA LEU A 314 -9.10 -0.58 12.57
C LEU A 314 -8.69 -0.28 14.02
N ALA A 315 -7.82 -1.11 14.57
CA ALA A 315 -7.02 -0.78 15.74
C ALA A 315 -5.63 -0.31 15.29
N MET A 316 -5.11 0.72 15.95
CA MET A 316 -3.85 1.39 15.62
C MET A 316 -3.01 1.56 16.89
N VAL A 317 -1.69 1.35 16.81
CA VAL A 317 -0.77 1.63 17.91
C VAL A 317 -0.43 3.11 17.94
N THR A 318 -0.59 3.77 19.09
CA THR A 318 -0.11 5.15 19.26
C THR A 318 1.40 5.21 19.08
N TRP A 319 1.89 6.14 18.27
CA TRP A 319 3.33 6.30 18.04
C TRP A 319 4.18 6.40 19.32
N PRO A 320 3.81 7.18 20.36
CA PRO A 320 4.61 7.27 21.59
C PRO A 320 4.77 5.93 22.32
N SER A 321 3.78 5.05 22.21
CA SER A 321 3.77 3.73 22.87
C SER A 321 4.53 2.64 22.09
N SER A 322 4.79 2.87 20.80
CA SER A 322 5.53 1.96 19.92
C SER A 322 7.04 1.90 20.24
N SER A 323 7.72 0.86 19.74
CA SER A 323 9.19 0.80 19.81
C SER A 323 9.81 0.07 18.61
N PRO A 324 11.06 0.40 18.20
CA PRO A 324 11.75 -0.32 17.12
C PRO A 324 12.02 -1.81 17.39
N ARG A 325 11.81 -2.30 18.63
CA ARG A 325 11.91 -3.73 18.98
C ARG A 325 10.60 -4.47 18.78
N ASP A 326 9.50 -3.74 18.57
CA ASP A 326 8.15 -4.26 18.47
C ASP A 326 7.80 -4.64 17.01
N VAL A 327 8.77 -4.54 16.08
CA VAL A 327 8.60 -4.81 14.66
C VAL A 327 9.79 -5.57 14.06
N SER A 328 9.54 -6.34 13.01
CA SER A 328 10.57 -6.91 12.14
C SER A 328 10.22 -6.73 10.68
N THR A 329 11.21 -6.37 9.85
CA THR A 329 11.05 -6.28 8.39
C THR A 329 10.54 -7.60 7.81
N SER A 330 9.59 -7.53 6.89
CA SER A 330 9.11 -8.66 6.09
C SER A 330 9.04 -8.27 4.62
N ARG A 331 9.56 -9.13 3.74
CA ARG A 331 9.61 -8.86 2.30
C ARG A 331 8.26 -9.17 1.66
N ILE A 332 7.86 -8.31 0.72
CA ILE A 332 6.76 -8.55 -0.22
C ILE A 332 7.34 -8.58 -1.63
N THR A 333 6.91 -9.54 -2.46
CA THR A 333 7.24 -9.57 -3.88
C THR A 333 5.98 -9.27 -4.68
N PHE A 334 5.95 -8.12 -5.36
CA PHE A 334 4.96 -7.80 -6.39
C PHE A 334 5.58 -8.09 -7.78
N PRO A 335 4.77 -8.30 -8.83
CA PRO A 335 5.28 -8.60 -10.18
C PRO A 335 6.21 -7.51 -10.76
N HIS A 336 6.03 -6.26 -10.31
CA HIS A 336 6.76 -5.09 -10.79
C HIS A 336 7.75 -4.50 -9.77
N ARG A 337 7.80 -4.99 -8.52
CA ARG A 337 8.72 -4.49 -7.48
C ARG A 337 8.85 -5.45 -6.29
N VAL A 338 10.01 -5.41 -5.63
CA VAL A 338 10.12 -5.89 -4.24
C VAL A 338 9.74 -4.75 -3.29
N GLY A 339 8.79 -5.01 -2.39
CA GLY A 339 8.41 -4.15 -1.27
C GLY A 339 8.83 -4.75 0.07
N GLU A 340 8.65 -4.01 1.15
CA GLU A 340 8.85 -4.51 2.52
C GLU A 340 7.86 -3.84 3.47
N THR A 341 7.27 -4.61 4.37
CA THR A 341 6.41 -4.17 5.47
C THR A 341 7.11 -4.38 6.82
N TYR A 342 6.58 -3.76 7.87
CA TYR A 342 6.83 -4.22 9.24
C TYR A 342 5.77 -5.26 9.64
N THR A 343 6.23 -6.43 10.07
CA THR A 343 5.45 -7.39 10.87
C THR A 343 5.57 -6.99 12.33
N VAL A 344 4.45 -6.89 13.05
CA VAL A 344 4.42 -6.42 14.45
C VAL A 344 4.47 -7.59 15.43
N HIS A 345 5.21 -7.40 16.51
CA HIS A 345 5.34 -8.32 17.64
C HIS A 345 4.54 -7.80 18.84
N SER A 346 4.03 -8.73 19.65
CA SER A 346 3.25 -8.38 20.85
C SER A 346 4.13 -7.71 21.91
N SER A 347 3.68 -6.56 22.41
CA SER A 347 4.35 -5.81 23.48
C SER A 347 3.29 -5.21 24.41
N ASP A 348 3.52 -5.26 25.72
CA ASP A 348 2.56 -4.76 26.73
C ASP A 348 2.65 -3.25 26.95
N LYS A 349 3.53 -2.58 26.21
CA LYS A 349 3.60 -1.12 26.14
C LYS A 349 2.72 -0.54 25.03
N GLN A 350 2.32 -1.35 24.05
CA GLN A 350 1.54 -0.88 22.90
C GLN A 350 0.15 -0.46 23.36
N HIS A 351 -0.16 0.81 23.19
CA HIS A 351 -1.50 1.34 23.36
C HIS A 351 -2.22 1.26 22.02
N TRP A 352 -3.05 0.24 21.89
CA TRP A 352 -3.89 0.02 20.71
C TRP A 352 -5.19 0.81 20.87
N VAL A 353 -5.55 1.61 19.87
CA VAL A 353 -6.75 2.47 19.85
C VAL A 353 -7.59 2.15 18.64
N TYR A 354 -8.90 2.08 18.79
CA TYR A 354 -9.87 2.03 17.70
C TYR A 354 -10.91 3.15 17.88
N PHE A 355 -11.64 3.46 16.81
CA PHE A 355 -12.85 4.28 16.90
C PHE A 355 -14.04 3.37 16.62
N ASP A 356 -14.98 3.30 17.56
CA ASP A 356 -16.21 2.54 17.35
C ASP A 356 -17.14 3.21 16.34
N GLN A 357 -17.90 2.42 15.59
CA GLN A 357 -18.93 2.89 14.64
C GLN A 357 -18.47 4.04 13.72
N VAL A 358 -17.30 3.92 13.07
CA VAL A 358 -16.86 4.92 12.07
C VAL A 358 -17.91 5.01 10.97
N THR A 359 -18.41 6.22 10.71
CA THR A 359 -19.53 6.50 9.81
C THR A 359 -19.05 6.85 8.40
N PRO A 360 -19.94 6.87 7.38
CA PRO A 360 -19.57 7.28 6.03
C PRO A 360 -19.06 8.72 5.93
N ASP A 361 -19.56 9.66 6.73
CA ASP A 361 -19.10 11.06 6.71
C ASP A 361 -17.81 11.28 7.55
N GLU A 362 -17.07 10.20 7.83
CA GLU A 362 -15.77 10.16 8.51
C GLU A 362 -14.69 9.39 7.71
N ALA A 363 -13.42 9.67 8.05
CA ALA A 363 -12.28 8.87 7.65
C ALA A 363 -11.22 8.83 8.78
N ILE A 364 -10.35 7.84 8.74
CA ILE A 364 -9.13 7.77 9.54
C ILE A 364 -7.95 8.06 8.63
N LEU A 365 -7.13 9.05 8.97
CA LEU A 365 -5.80 9.20 8.37
C LEU A 365 -4.81 8.33 9.15
N LEU A 366 -4.03 7.50 8.46
CA LEU A 366 -2.94 6.71 9.02
C LEU A 366 -1.63 7.10 8.34
N LYS A 367 -0.69 7.65 9.10
CA LYS A 367 0.67 7.93 8.63
C LYS A 367 1.48 6.64 8.63
N VAL A 368 1.62 6.01 7.47
CA VAL A 368 2.37 4.76 7.31
C VAL A 368 3.85 4.97 6.96
N TYR A 369 4.26 6.20 6.62
CA TYR A 369 5.67 6.59 6.49
C TYR A 369 5.89 8.11 6.70
N ASP A 370 7.04 8.51 7.27
CA ASP A 370 7.58 9.88 7.25
C ASP A 370 9.12 9.85 7.12
N SER A 371 9.67 10.67 6.22
CA SER A 371 11.11 10.72 5.97
C SER A 371 11.89 11.57 6.98
N LEU A 372 11.23 12.42 7.77
CA LEU A 372 11.87 13.16 8.85
C LEU A 372 12.20 12.22 10.01
N GLU A 373 13.47 12.21 10.44
CA GLU A 373 13.97 11.25 11.44
C GLU A 373 14.33 11.93 12.77
N ASP A 374 14.63 13.24 12.74
CA ASP A 374 15.27 13.98 13.83
C ASP A 374 14.28 14.57 14.87
N ASP A 375 12.97 14.44 14.64
CA ASP A 375 11.92 14.82 15.59
C ASP A 375 11.38 13.58 16.33
N PRO A 376 11.68 13.39 17.64
CA PRO A 376 11.22 12.26 18.43
C PRO A 376 9.75 12.38 18.89
N HIS A 377 9.07 13.49 18.60
CA HIS A 377 7.65 13.71 18.86
C HIS A 377 6.79 13.58 17.60
N LEU A 378 7.40 13.65 16.42
CA LEU A 378 6.75 13.33 15.16
C LEU A 378 6.58 11.82 15.00
N ALA A 379 5.34 11.39 14.81
CA ALA A 379 5.02 10.05 14.35
C ALA A 379 5.62 9.79 12.97
N ARG A 380 6.23 8.62 12.78
CA ARG A 380 6.79 8.20 11.48
C ARG A 380 6.07 7.02 10.85
N PHE A 381 5.41 6.19 11.67
CA PHE A 381 4.67 5.02 11.23
C PHE A 381 3.44 4.81 12.13
N CYS A 382 2.43 4.13 11.60
CA CYS A 382 1.23 3.71 12.32
C CYS A 382 1.04 2.20 12.14
N MET A 383 1.44 1.43 13.14
CA MET A 383 1.18 -0.01 13.16
C MET A 383 -0.31 -0.24 13.40
N HIS A 384 -0.94 -1.09 12.59
CA HIS A 384 -2.40 -1.27 12.64
C HIS A 384 -2.86 -2.68 12.27
N SER A 385 -4.13 -2.97 12.55
CA SER A 385 -4.79 -4.25 12.21
C SER A 385 -6.31 -4.11 12.18
N ALA A 386 -7.01 -4.99 11.46
CA ALA A 386 -8.44 -5.18 11.65
C ALA A 386 -8.69 -6.10 12.87
N ILE A 387 -9.52 -5.66 13.81
CA ILE A 387 -9.82 -6.40 15.05
C ILE A 387 -11.30 -6.76 15.15
N SER A 388 -11.66 -7.80 15.91
CA SER A 388 -13.05 -8.01 16.37
C SER A 388 -13.16 -7.65 17.85
N PRO A 389 -13.76 -6.48 18.20
CA PRO A 389 -14.02 -6.09 19.59
C PRO A 389 -14.84 -7.13 20.35
N ASP A 390 -15.95 -7.56 19.75
CA ASP A 390 -16.80 -8.65 20.19
C ASP A 390 -17.21 -9.50 18.97
N PRO A 391 -16.78 -10.77 18.86
CA PRO A 391 -17.16 -11.65 17.75
C PRO A 391 -18.52 -12.37 17.98
N SER A 392 -19.19 -12.16 19.11
CA SER A 392 -20.49 -12.76 19.43
C SER A 392 -21.69 -11.93 18.98
N LEU A 393 -21.50 -10.63 18.74
CA LEU A 393 -22.56 -9.73 18.32
C LEU A 393 -22.82 -9.82 16.79
N PRO A 394 -24.08 -9.95 16.35
CA PRO A 394 -24.43 -9.89 14.93
C PRO A 394 -24.16 -8.48 14.40
N SER A 395 -23.19 -8.38 13.48
CA SER A 395 -22.67 -7.12 12.96
C SER A 395 -22.49 -7.20 11.44
N ARG A 396 -22.78 -6.11 10.71
CA ARG A 396 -22.66 -6.12 9.25
C ARG A 396 -21.19 -6.15 8.82
N PRO A 397 -20.79 -6.97 7.83
CA PRO A 397 -19.41 -7.02 7.34
C PRO A 397 -18.92 -5.66 6.85
N ARG A 398 -17.72 -5.27 7.28
CA ARG A 398 -17.13 -3.95 7.04
C ARG A 398 -16.95 -3.63 5.56
N GLU A 399 -17.55 -2.53 5.11
CA GLU A 399 -17.38 -1.98 3.76
C GLU A 399 -16.54 -0.70 3.81
N SER A 400 -15.36 -0.71 3.17
CA SER A 400 -14.38 0.37 3.32
C SER A 400 -13.42 0.47 2.14
N MET A 401 -12.76 1.62 2.02
CA MET A 401 -11.70 1.91 1.07
C MET A 401 -10.48 2.49 1.80
N GLU A 402 -9.31 2.32 1.20
CA GLU A 402 -8.04 2.84 1.67
C GLU A 402 -7.30 3.45 0.48
N ILE A 403 -7.08 4.77 0.45
CA ILE A 403 -6.32 5.45 -0.61
C ILE A 403 -4.96 5.85 -0.03
N ARG A 404 -3.86 5.46 -0.70
CA ARG A 404 -2.50 5.83 -0.30
C ARG A 404 -2.05 7.10 -1.01
N VAL A 405 -1.62 8.08 -0.23
CA VAL A 405 -1.24 9.42 -0.69
C VAL A 405 0.22 9.71 -0.30
N LEU A 406 1.05 10.04 -1.29
CA LEU A 406 2.42 10.54 -1.12
C LEU A 406 2.35 12.07 -0.94
N VAL A 407 2.91 12.57 0.15
CA VAL A 407 2.89 14.00 0.52
C VAL A 407 4.31 14.56 0.47
N LEU A 408 4.49 15.72 -0.15
CA LEU A 408 5.80 16.33 -0.43
C LEU A 408 5.88 17.76 0.13
N TRP A 409 6.96 18.07 0.85
CA TRP A 409 7.27 19.42 1.35
C TRP A 409 8.37 20.15 0.55
N ALA A 410 8.86 19.58 -0.56
CA ALA A 410 9.83 20.23 -1.43
C ALA A 410 9.19 21.45 -2.15
N PRO A 411 9.75 22.67 -2.04
CA PRO A 411 9.10 23.91 -2.56
C PRO A 411 8.67 23.86 -4.03
N ASN A 412 9.45 23.17 -4.88
CA ASN A 412 9.21 23.09 -6.32
C ASN A 412 8.42 21.84 -6.76
N ALA A 413 7.87 21.03 -5.83
CA ALA A 413 7.21 19.75 -6.17
C ALA A 413 6.02 19.87 -7.15
N ASN A 414 5.40 21.05 -7.25
CA ASN A 414 4.31 21.31 -8.20
C ASN A 414 4.84 21.57 -9.63
N SER A 415 5.92 22.35 -9.78
CA SER A 415 6.49 22.68 -11.10
C SER A 415 7.49 21.65 -11.63
N SER A 416 8.10 20.83 -10.75
CA SER A 416 9.17 19.90 -11.10
C SER A 416 8.73 18.46 -11.39
N LEU A 417 7.44 18.14 -11.33
CA LEU A 417 6.88 16.81 -11.62
C LEU A 417 5.77 16.93 -12.67
N LYS A 418 5.89 16.15 -13.76
CA LYS A 418 4.94 16.16 -14.88
C LYS A 418 3.55 15.64 -14.47
N GLU A 419 2.52 16.19 -15.09
CA GLU A 419 1.13 15.77 -14.98
C GLU A 419 0.63 15.07 -16.27
N PRO A 420 -0.44 14.26 -16.20
CA PRO A 420 -1.18 13.85 -14.99
C PRO A 420 -0.43 12.77 -14.19
N PHE A 421 -0.46 12.86 -12.86
CA PHE A 421 0.16 11.86 -11.99
C PHE A 421 -0.75 10.63 -11.83
N VAL A 422 -0.81 9.79 -12.85
CA VAL A 422 -1.43 8.45 -12.77
C VAL A 422 -0.33 7.39 -12.76
N PRO A 423 -0.08 6.68 -11.65
CA PRO A 423 1.02 5.72 -11.57
C PRO A 423 0.89 4.54 -12.56
N PRO A 424 1.99 3.95 -13.05
CA PRO A 424 1.95 2.92 -14.10
C PRO A 424 1.18 1.62 -13.78
N HIS A 425 0.84 1.38 -12.50
CA HIS A 425 0.04 0.25 -12.03
C HIS A 425 -1.45 0.59 -11.81
N VAL A 426 -1.77 1.89 -11.81
CA VAL A 426 -3.13 2.45 -11.78
C VAL A 426 -3.60 2.80 -13.20
N ARG A 427 -2.66 3.04 -14.13
CA ARG A 427 -2.93 3.07 -15.59
C ARG A 427 -3.37 1.68 -16.06
N ILE A 428 -4.68 1.51 -16.19
CA ILE A 428 -5.39 0.39 -16.80
C ILE A 428 -6.31 1.00 -17.86
N ASP A 429 -6.09 0.67 -19.14
CA ASP A 429 -6.92 0.95 -20.33
C ASP A 429 -7.69 2.30 -20.45
N LEU A 430 -7.27 3.36 -19.75
CA LEU A 430 -7.76 4.74 -19.94
C LEU A 430 -7.78 5.14 -21.42
N ASP A 431 -6.77 4.74 -22.21
CA ASP A 431 -6.67 5.04 -23.64
C ASP A 431 -7.80 4.42 -24.49
N SER A 432 -8.58 3.48 -23.94
CA SER A 432 -9.75 2.87 -24.62
C SER A 432 -11.02 3.73 -24.54
N HIS A 433 -11.17 4.55 -23.49
CA HIS A 433 -12.40 5.33 -23.22
C HIS A 433 -12.16 6.85 -23.01
N THR A 434 -10.94 7.31 -22.77
CA THR A 434 -10.64 8.75 -22.49
C THR A 434 -10.78 9.70 -23.70
N LYS A 435 -11.29 9.24 -24.85
CA LYS A 435 -11.67 10.12 -25.97
C LYS A 435 -12.80 11.13 -25.65
N GLY A 436 -13.40 11.07 -24.46
CA GLY A 436 -14.40 12.06 -24.01
C GLY A 436 -14.38 12.41 -22.51
N ILE A 437 -13.40 11.97 -21.72
CA ILE A 437 -13.40 12.16 -20.25
C ILE A 437 -12.02 12.59 -19.72
N ILE A 438 -11.54 13.75 -20.17
CA ILE A 438 -10.54 14.56 -19.44
C ILE A 438 -10.98 16.04 -19.44
N GLU A 439 -12.19 16.30 -18.96
CA GLU A 439 -12.46 17.56 -18.27
C GLU A 439 -12.16 17.32 -16.78
N ALA A 440 -11.18 18.06 -16.24
CA ALA A 440 -10.99 18.10 -14.80
C ALA A 440 -12.24 18.72 -14.16
N PRO A 441 -12.75 18.19 -13.03
CA PRO A 441 -14.03 18.63 -12.46
C PRO A 441 -14.05 20.13 -12.20
N THR A 442 -14.89 20.83 -12.96
CA THR A 442 -15.01 22.30 -12.93
C THR A 442 -15.63 22.74 -11.61
N LYS A 443 -14.76 23.24 -10.73
CA LYS A 443 -15.01 23.58 -9.32
C LYS A 443 -15.23 22.34 -8.43
N ILE A 444 -14.24 22.07 -7.58
CA ILE A 444 -14.50 21.49 -6.26
C ILE A 444 -15.27 22.58 -5.49
N GLU A 445 -16.56 22.35 -5.20
CA GLU A 445 -17.35 23.33 -4.46
C GLU A 445 -16.93 23.39 -2.99
N ASN A 446 -16.39 24.54 -2.61
CA ASN A 446 -16.38 25.10 -1.25
C ASN A 446 -16.21 24.09 -0.09
N ILE A 447 -15.06 23.44 -0.01
CA ILE A 447 -14.51 23.09 1.31
C ILE A 447 -14.18 24.44 1.98
N PRO A 448 -14.85 24.83 3.08
CA PRO A 448 -14.59 26.12 3.71
C PRO A 448 -13.17 26.13 4.30
N PRO A 449 -12.46 27.27 4.27
CA PRO A 449 -11.24 27.41 5.05
C PRO A 449 -11.58 27.32 6.54
N SER A 450 -10.95 26.38 7.24
CA SER A 450 -10.96 26.37 8.70
C SER A 450 -9.94 27.41 9.19
N ASP A 451 -10.41 28.55 9.65
CA ASP A 451 -9.54 29.55 10.27
C ASP A 451 -8.96 29.01 11.60
N HIS A 452 -7.64 29.19 11.73
CA HIS A 452 -6.79 29.06 12.92
C HIS A 452 -6.13 27.69 13.27
N TRP A 453 -4.78 27.76 13.26
CA TRP A 453 -3.74 26.90 13.87
C TRP A 453 -3.48 25.50 13.27
#